data_AF-A0A0L0JQX1-F1
#
_entry.id   AF-A0A0L0JQX1-F1
#
_cell.length_a   1.000
_cell.length_b   1.000
_cell.length_c   1.000
_cell.angle_alpha   90.00
_cell.angle_beta   90.00
_cell.angle_gamma   90.00
#
_symmetry.space_group_name_H-M   'P 1'
#
loop_
_entity.id
_entity.type
_entity.pdbx_description
1 polymer ?
#
loop_
_entity_poly.entity_id
_entity_poly.type
_entity_poly.pdbx_seq_one_letter_code
_entity_poly.pdbx_strand_id
1 'polypeptide(L)'
;MKASAEENFRRTLVFHHVVKEAEAFAAGLPHVAAQLHASDPELYPKTIWANWLCGDHKPLHRRRLLGEFAAGTATDGTVVEKGFLCSVKVLGEGVDTKNCDSVYWADVRGSMPDLVQAVGRALRMQPGEGKTASLVVPVLLGPGETADNMLTSRAYGGLAKLLEALRAHDARVVEQLAEQQAPSRYQPVSKDASDKSTDDGSGEGSGSVSAPAKALLKFSTPRDPAALAAFINLRVLNPEHEHWRRGVEAAVIYTREHGDLRVPFTYRVPAIDDQEQEEEGAGWPASLANFPLGQWTADARRFYARGDMDEDRIAQLEKLGMIWSHYDVAWEEGLAAARGWAAEHGHLLAPLDATHQGAKVGIWLKNARAAARKAQENEQRLTEGLPVQSSAGTLPDERREQLEDIDASWCPSWPVTWQRCFHLVRQHLNTGETLPTEPGDVVHQGEDLGQWVQSARHDWDQLTTVQQWMCEHILGITPATEDEKPKPRRTQADKWAMHYEAAKQYYKREGHLQVPRKWVERVVGEDQEEREHKLGAWIGNQRSRAATLTPERMELLSTIGMRWT
;
A
#
# COMPACT_ATOMS: atom_id res chain seq x y z
N MET A 1 -20.33 -23.94 -33.75
CA MET A 1 -21.13 -24.71 -34.73
C MET A 1 -22.61 -24.43 -34.63
N LYS A 2 -23.32 -24.83 -33.56
CA LYS A 2 -24.77 -24.64 -33.42
C LYS A 2 -25.26 -23.22 -33.71
N ALA A 3 -24.78 -22.22 -32.97
CA ALA A 3 -25.14 -20.81 -33.21
C ALA A 3 -24.82 -20.35 -34.64
N SER A 4 -23.71 -20.82 -35.22
CA SER A 4 -23.30 -20.47 -36.58
C SER A 4 -24.19 -21.11 -37.66
N ALA A 5 -24.73 -22.31 -37.41
CA ALA A 5 -25.72 -22.95 -38.28
C ALA A 5 -27.07 -22.25 -38.19
N GLU A 6 -27.60 -22.06 -36.98
CA GLU A 6 -28.92 -21.46 -36.72
C GLU A 6 -29.03 -20.01 -37.18
N GLU A 7 -27.97 -19.21 -36.98
CA GLU A 7 -27.94 -17.78 -37.38
C GLU A 7 -27.22 -17.56 -38.73
N ASN A 8 -26.87 -18.64 -39.43
CA ASN A 8 -26.20 -18.62 -40.73
C ASN A 8 -24.89 -17.80 -40.81
N PHE A 9 -24.09 -17.79 -39.74
CA PHE A 9 -22.76 -17.18 -39.77
C PHE A 9 -21.85 -17.95 -40.73
N ARG A 10 -21.16 -17.24 -41.62
CA ARG A 10 -20.23 -17.80 -42.59
C ARG A 10 -18.79 -17.62 -42.16
N ARG A 11 -18.45 -16.51 -41.50
CA ARG A 11 -17.06 -16.17 -41.12
C ARG A 11 -17.02 -15.69 -39.67
N THR A 12 -16.63 -16.60 -38.80
CA THR A 12 -16.57 -16.35 -37.36
C THR A 12 -15.12 -16.23 -36.87
N LEU A 13 -14.81 -15.10 -36.22
CA LEU A 13 -13.58 -14.96 -35.45
C LEU A 13 -13.79 -15.53 -34.05
N VAL A 14 -12.87 -16.36 -33.58
CA VAL A 14 -12.96 -17.05 -32.30
C VAL A 14 -11.82 -16.56 -31.40
N PHE A 15 -12.14 -15.83 -30.33
CA PHE A 15 -11.12 -15.30 -29.42
C PHE A 15 -10.85 -16.26 -28.28
N HIS A 16 -9.57 -16.54 -28.06
CA HIS A 16 -9.05 -17.35 -26.96
C HIS A 16 -8.01 -16.56 -26.17
N HIS A 17 -7.90 -16.88 -24.89
CA HIS A 17 -6.90 -16.30 -24.00
C HIS A 17 -5.56 -17.07 -24.03
N VAL A 18 -5.60 -18.37 -24.34
CA VAL A 18 -4.44 -19.29 -24.37
C VAL A 18 -4.25 -19.89 -25.75
N VAL A 19 -3.00 -19.88 -26.24
CA VAL A 19 -2.63 -20.42 -27.56
C VAL A 19 -2.99 -21.90 -27.71
N LYS A 20 -2.69 -22.72 -26.70
CA LYS A 20 -3.00 -24.16 -26.71
C LYS A 20 -4.50 -24.43 -26.89
N GLU A 21 -5.37 -23.58 -26.34
CA GLU A 21 -6.83 -23.75 -26.48
C GLU A 21 -7.30 -23.38 -27.89
N ALA A 22 -6.75 -22.31 -28.47
CA ALA A 22 -7.05 -21.92 -29.85
C ALA A 22 -6.62 -22.99 -30.84
N GLU A 23 -5.44 -23.57 -30.63
CA GLU A 23 -4.92 -24.68 -31.43
C GLU A 23 -5.79 -25.93 -31.29
N ALA A 24 -6.11 -26.35 -30.06
CA ALA A 24 -6.96 -27.50 -29.79
C ALA A 24 -8.37 -27.32 -30.37
N PHE A 25 -8.94 -26.11 -30.26
CA PHE A 25 -10.24 -25.79 -30.83
C PHE A 25 -10.22 -25.89 -32.36
N ALA A 26 -9.24 -25.26 -33.01
CA ALA A 26 -9.11 -25.30 -34.47
C ALA A 26 -8.89 -26.72 -35.00
N ALA A 27 -8.10 -27.53 -34.31
CA ALA A 27 -7.86 -28.92 -34.68
C ALA A 27 -9.09 -29.83 -34.45
N GLY A 28 -9.85 -29.60 -33.37
CA GLY A 28 -11.00 -30.44 -33.01
C GLY A 28 -12.30 -30.10 -33.74
N LEU A 29 -12.49 -28.84 -34.14
CA LEU A 29 -13.76 -28.35 -34.70
C LEU A 29 -14.22 -29.11 -35.97
N PRO A 30 -13.35 -29.45 -36.94
CA PRO A 30 -13.74 -30.25 -38.12
C PRO A 30 -14.34 -31.60 -37.76
N HIS A 31 -13.80 -32.28 -36.74
CA HIS A 31 -14.30 -33.56 -36.30
C HIS A 31 -15.70 -33.44 -35.68
N VAL A 32 -15.89 -32.43 -34.81
CA VAL A 32 -17.20 -32.15 -34.20
C VAL A 32 -18.23 -31.74 -35.25
N ALA A 33 -17.83 -30.92 -36.24
CA ALA A 33 -18.72 -30.53 -37.34
C ALA A 33 -19.17 -31.73 -38.18
N ALA A 34 -18.27 -32.67 -38.47
CA ALA A 34 -18.61 -33.89 -39.19
C ALA A 34 -19.61 -34.77 -38.42
N GLN A 35 -19.43 -34.90 -37.09
CA GLN A 35 -20.39 -35.62 -36.25
C GLN A 35 -21.76 -34.95 -36.22
N LEU A 36 -21.81 -33.62 -36.08
CA LEU A 36 -23.05 -32.86 -36.10
C LEU A 36 -23.76 -32.95 -37.46
N HIS A 37 -23.02 -32.82 -38.56
CA HIS A 37 -23.57 -33.00 -39.91
C HIS A 37 -24.10 -34.40 -40.14
N ALA A 38 -23.45 -35.45 -39.61
CA ALA A 38 -23.99 -36.81 -39.69
C ALA A 38 -25.31 -36.96 -38.91
N SER A 39 -25.51 -36.19 -37.83
CA SER A 39 -26.75 -36.22 -37.04
C SER A 39 -27.89 -35.41 -37.67
N ASP A 40 -27.59 -34.26 -38.28
CA ASP A 40 -28.55 -33.39 -38.96
C ASP A 40 -27.87 -32.70 -40.16
N PRO A 41 -27.90 -33.33 -41.35
CA PRO A 41 -27.25 -32.82 -42.55
C PRO A 41 -27.88 -31.54 -43.11
N GLU A 42 -29.15 -31.24 -42.78
CA GLU A 42 -29.85 -30.07 -43.27
C GLU A 42 -29.47 -28.81 -42.48
N LEU A 43 -29.22 -28.94 -41.18
CA LEU A 43 -28.85 -27.82 -40.31
C LEU A 43 -27.34 -27.53 -40.30
N TYR A 44 -26.49 -28.56 -40.25
CA TYR A 44 -25.05 -28.38 -40.07
C TYR A 44 -24.26 -28.44 -41.39
N PRO A 45 -23.21 -27.64 -41.56
CA PRO A 45 -22.47 -27.55 -42.83
C PRO A 45 -21.69 -28.83 -43.14
N LYS A 46 -21.58 -29.16 -44.43
CA LYS A 46 -20.77 -30.30 -44.88
C LYS A 46 -19.28 -29.96 -44.90
N THR A 47 -18.94 -28.75 -45.34
CA THR A 47 -17.54 -28.29 -45.43
C THR A 47 -17.25 -27.12 -44.49
N ILE A 48 -16.28 -27.30 -43.60
CA ILE A 48 -15.81 -26.22 -42.72
C ILE A 48 -14.30 -26.03 -42.81
N TRP A 49 -13.87 -24.80 -42.55
CA TRP A 49 -12.46 -24.44 -42.37
C TRP A 49 -12.27 -23.93 -40.94
N ALA A 50 -11.24 -24.43 -40.25
CA ALA A 50 -10.87 -23.96 -38.93
C ALA A 50 -9.34 -23.83 -38.84
N ASN A 51 -8.85 -22.69 -38.36
CA ASN A 51 -7.42 -22.48 -38.14
C ASN A 51 -7.17 -21.53 -36.96
N TRP A 52 -5.92 -21.34 -36.57
CA TRP A 52 -5.55 -20.49 -35.44
C TRP A 52 -4.35 -19.58 -35.72
N LEU A 53 -4.26 -18.49 -34.98
CA LEU A 53 -3.28 -17.44 -35.19
C LEU A 53 -2.81 -16.84 -33.85
N CYS A 54 -1.50 -16.84 -33.61
CA CYS A 54 -0.84 -16.18 -32.47
C CYS A 54 0.24 -15.17 -32.94
N GLY A 55 0.77 -14.36 -32.02
CA GLY A 55 1.74 -13.30 -32.32
C GLY A 55 3.06 -13.83 -32.89
N ASP A 56 3.41 -15.07 -32.54
CA ASP A 56 4.66 -15.72 -32.96
C ASP A 56 4.63 -16.21 -34.41
N HIS A 57 3.46 -16.20 -35.06
CA HIS A 57 3.34 -16.59 -36.46
C HIS A 57 3.97 -15.57 -37.41
N LYS A 58 4.81 -16.08 -38.34
CA LYS A 58 5.48 -15.26 -39.36
C LYS A 58 4.47 -14.44 -40.19
N PRO A 59 4.79 -13.19 -40.58
CA PRO A 59 3.86 -12.32 -41.32
C PRO A 59 3.25 -12.95 -42.58
N LEU A 60 4.03 -13.70 -43.36
CA LEU A 60 3.53 -14.40 -44.56
C LEU A 60 2.50 -15.47 -44.23
N HIS A 61 2.70 -16.22 -43.14
CA HIS A 61 1.75 -17.21 -42.66
C HIS A 61 0.44 -16.56 -42.21
N ARG A 62 0.54 -15.45 -41.45
CA ARG A 62 -0.63 -14.67 -41.02
C ARG A 62 -1.43 -14.16 -42.23
N ARG A 63 -0.76 -13.54 -43.21
CA ARG A 63 -1.41 -13.04 -44.43
C ARG A 63 -2.11 -14.14 -45.23
N ARG A 64 -1.52 -15.34 -45.30
CA ARG A 64 -2.12 -16.49 -45.98
C ARG A 64 -3.42 -16.92 -45.30
N LEU A 65 -3.39 -17.18 -43.99
CA LEU A 65 -4.57 -17.63 -43.25
C LEU A 65 -5.71 -16.61 -43.24
N LEU A 66 -5.38 -15.31 -43.16
CA LEU A 66 -6.38 -14.25 -43.27
C LEU A 66 -7.01 -14.19 -44.66
N GLY A 67 -6.22 -14.45 -45.72
CA GLY A 67 -6.72 -14.57 -47.08
C GLY A 67 -7.64 -15.78 -47.27
N GLU A 68 -7.25 -16.95 -46.77
CA GLU A 68 -8.06 -18.18 -46.78
C GLU A 68 -9.39 -17.97 -46.04
N PHE A 69 -9.34 -17.35 -44.86
CA PHE A 69 -10.53 -17.01 -44.07
C PHE A 69 -11.46 -16.06 -44.82
N ALA A 70 -10.93 -14.96 -45.37
CA ALA A 70 -11.75 -13.97 -46.09
C ALA A 70 -12.34 -14.51 -47.40
N ALA A 71 -11.59 -15.35 -48.12
CA ALA A 71 -12.03 -15.96 -49.38
C ALA A 71 -13.00 -17.13 -49.17
N GLY A 72 -12.91 -17.83 -48.04
CA GLY A 72 -13.70 -19.05 -47.82
C GLY A 72 -13.20 -20.26 -48.55
N THR A 73 -11.90 -20.32 -48.80
CA THR A 73 -11.28 -21.41 -49.55
C THR A 73 -10.11 -21.95 -48.75
N ALA A 74 -10.08 -23.27 -48.57
CA ALA A 74 -8.96 -23.96 -47.97
C ALA A 74 -7.76 -23.98 -48.94
N THR A 75 -6.57 -24.30 -48.43
CA THR A 75 -5.31 -24.32 -49.21
C THR A 75 -5.36 -25.29 -50.40
N ASP A 76 -6.22 -26.32 -50.33
CA ASP A 76 -6.46 -27.30 -51.39
C ASP A 76 -7.48 -26.85 -52.46
N GLY A 77 -8.00 -25.62 -52.36
CA GLY A 77 -9.01 -25.06 -53.27
C GLY A 77 -10.46 -25.39 -52.90
N THR A 78 -10.70 -26.12 -51.81
CA THR A 78 -12.05 -26.45 -51.35
C THR A 78 -12.78 -25.20 -50.87
N VAL A 79 -13.94 -24.91 -51.48
CA VAL A 79 -14.84 -23.87 -50.98
C VAL A 79 -15.54 -24.38 -49.72
N VAL A 80 -15.44 -23.59 -48.65
CA VAL A 80 -16.06 -23.93 -47.36
C VAL A 80 -17.32 -23.13 -47.10
N GLU A 81 -18.33 -23.82 -46.58
CA GLU A 81 -19.59 -23.20 -46.19
C GLU A 81 -19.38 -22.26 -44.98
N LYS A 82 -18.59 -22.71 -43.99
CA LYS A 82 -18.33 -21.95 -42.75
C LYS A 82 -16.84 -21.94 -42.39
N GLY A 83 -16.33 -20.77 -42.01
CA GLY A 83 -14.93 -20.55 -41.65
C GLY A 83 -14.79 -20.02 -40.23
N PHE A 84 -13.85 -20.59 -39.47
CA PHE A 84 -13.55 -20.23 -38.08
C PHE A 84 -12.06 -19.91 -37.92
N LEU A 85 -11.73 -18.67 -37.55
CA LEU A 85 -10.35 -18.27 -37.30
C LEU A 85 -10.15 -17.97 -35.82
N CYS A 86 -9.37 -18.81 -35.15
CA CYS A 86 -9.05 -18.68 -33.73
C CYS A 86 -7.90 -17.70 -33.53
N SER A 87 -8.08 -16.68 -32.69
CA SER A 87 -7.07 -15.65 -32.44
C SER A 87 -6.70 -15.55 -30.97
N VAL A 88 -5.40 -15.38 -30.71
CA VAL A 88 -4.86 -15.09 -29.38
C VAL A 88 -3.95 -13.87 -29.45
N LYS A 89 -4.43 -12.72 -28.96
CA LYS A 89 -3.68 -11.45 -28.85
C LYS A 89 -3.04 -10.90 -30.15
N VAL A 90 -3.42 -11.39 -31.33
CA VAL A 90 -2.78 -10.97 -32.61
C VAL A 90 -3.59 -9.93 -33.37
N LEU A 91 -4.89 -9.86 -33.12
CA LEU A 91 -5.80 -8.97 -33.85
C LEU A 91 -5.91 -7.58 -33.23
N GLY A 92 -5.08 -7.26 -32.22
CA GLY A 92 -4.99 -5.93 -31.62
C GLY A 92 -4.32 -4.88 -32.51
N GLU A 93 -3.39 -5.28 -33.38
CA GLU A 93 -2.61 -4.37 -34.23
C GLU A 93 -2.62 -4.80 -35.71
N GLY A 94 -3.30 -4.02 -36.57
CA GLY A 94 -2.97 -3.93 -38.00
C GLY A 94 -3.58 -4.95 -38.98
N VAL A 95 -4.59 -5.74 -38.60
CA VAL A 95 -5.21 -6.74 -39.50
C VAL A 95 -6.68 -6.43 -39.79
N ASP A 96 -7.00 -6.18 -41.07
CA ASP A 96 -8.37 -6.01 -41.59
C ASP A 96 -8.95 -7.38 -41.99
N THR A 97 -9.93 -7.88 -41.24
CA THR A 97 -10.63 -9.15 -41.54
C THR A 97 -11.86 -8.88 -42.39
N LYS A 98 -11.66 -8.65 -43.68
CA LYS A 98 -12.73 -8.47 -44.66
C LYS A 98 -13.69 -9.68 -44.65
N ASN A 99 -14.99 -9.42 -44.72
CA ASN A 99 -16.08 -10.40 -44.75
C ASN A 99 -16.33 -11.19 -43.44
N CYS A 100 -15.77 -10.76 -42.30
CA CYS A 100 -16.18 -11.29 -41.00
C CYS A 100 -17.63 -10.86 -40.68
N ASP A 101 -18.48 -11.80 -40.28
CA ASP A 101 -19.89 -11.54 -39.93
C ASP A 101 -20.21 -11.78 -38.45
N SER A 102 -19.32 -12.46 -37.74
CA SER A 102 -19.56 -12.86 -36.36
C SER A 102 -18.27 -12.99 -35.56
N VAL A 103 -18.38 -12.73 -34.26
CA VAL A 103 -17.29 -12.89 -33.30
C VAL A 103 -17.77 -13.77 -32.15
N TYR A 104 -16.97 -14.77 -31.80
CA TYR A 104 -17.21 -15.70 -30.71
C TYR A 104 -16.12 -15.56 -29.65
N TRP A 105 -16.51 -15.42 -28.39
CA TRP A 105 -15.55 -15.43 -27.26
C TRP A 105 -15.52 -16.79 -26.60
N ALA A 106 -14.48 -17.58 -26.85
CA ALA A 106 -14.28 -18.82 -26.12
C ALA A 106 -13.91 -18.55 -24.66
N ASP A 107 -13.28 -17.41 -24.39
CA ASP A 107 -12.96 -16.94 -23.05
C ASP A 107 -12.95 -15.40 -22.96
N VAL A 108 -13.49 -14.84 -21.88
CA VAL A 108 -13.58 -13.38 -21.62
C VAL A 108 -12.59 -12.93 -20.54
N ARG A 109 -11.55 -13.72 -20.25
CA ARG A 109 -10.49 -13.41 -19.26
C ARG A 109 -9.47 -12.32 -19.69
N GLY A 110 -9.66 -11.67 -20.84
CA GLY A 110 -8.80 -10.60 -21.37
C GLY A 110 -9.07 -9.20 -20.79
N SER A 111 -8.25 -8.21 -21.19
CA SER A 111 -8.46 -6.81 -20.79
C SER A 111 -9.65 -6.20 -21.54
N MET A 112 -10.45 -5.38 -20.85
CA MET A 112 -11.66 -4.75 -21.40
C MET A 112 -11.40 -3.92 -22.67
N PRO A 113 -10.33 -3.09 -22.73
CA PRO A 113 -10.00 -2.34 -23.93
C PRO A 113 -9.63 -3.22 -25.13
N ASP A 114 -8.98 -4.37 -24.90
CA ASP A 114 -8.61 -5.30 -25.99
C ASP A 114 -9.84 -5.97 -26.61
N LEU A 115 -10.83 -6.33 -25.77
CA LEU A 115 -12.09 -6.94 -26.21
C LEU A 115 -12.88 -5.97 -27.11
N VAL A 116 -12.99 -4.73 -26.67
CA VAL A 116 -13.62 -3.64 -27.41
C VAL A 116 -12.89 -3.33 -28.73
N GLN A 117 -11.56 -3.21 -28.69
CA GLN A 117 -10.80 -2.88 -29.90
C GLN A 117 -10.86 -4.02 -30.92
N ALA A 118 -10.91 -5.27 -30.47
CA ALA A 118 -11.15 -6.43 -31.32
C ALA A 118 -12.54 -6.38 -31.99
N VAL A 119 -13.59 -6.01 -31.24
CA VAL A 119 -14.96 -5.77 -31.77
C VAL A 119 -14.95 -4.67 -32.82
N GLY A 120 -14.43 -3.48 -32.50
CA GLY A 120 -14.46 -2.32 -33.40
C GLY A 120 -13.59 -2.45 -34.66
N ARG A 121 -12.58 -3.32 -34.66
CA ARG A 121 -11.69 -3.55 -35.81
C ARG A 121 -12.12 -4.74 -36.68
N ALA A 122 -12.63 -5.82 -36.08
CA ALA A 122 -13.18 -6.96 -36.82
C ALA A 122 -14.48 -6.62 -37.57
N LEU A 123 -15.20 -5.60 -37.12
CA LEU A 123 -16.55 -5.27 -37.57
C LEU A 123 -16.63 -3.97 -38.39
N ARG A 124 -15.53 -3.50 -39.00
CA ARG A 124 -15.55 -2.30 -39.85
C ARG A 124 -16.53 -2.48 -41.03
N MET A 125 -17.71 -1.89 -40.89
CA MET A 125 -18.71 -1.76 -41.96
C MET A 125 -18.26 -0.68 -42.94
N GLN A 126 -18.47 -0.89 -44.24
CA GLN A 126 -18.48 0.25 -45.15
C GLN A 126 -19.78 1.05 -44.93
N PRO A 127 -19.74 2.40 -44.91
CA PRO A 127 -20.95 3.22 -44.79
C PRO A 127 -21.97 2.84 -45.87
N GLY A 128 -23.18 2.42 -45.48
CA GLY A 128 -24.27 2.04 -46.39
C GLY A 128 -24.47 0.53 -46.62
N GLU A 129 -23.67 -0.35 -46.02
CA GLU A 129 -23.71 -1.81 -46.30
C GLU A 129 -24.78 -2.59 -45.51
N GLY A 130 -25.38 -2.00 -44.47
CA GLY A 130 -26.54 -2.58 -43.74
C GLY A 130 -26.31 -3.92 -43.02
N LYS A 131 -25.06 -4.40 -42.90
CA LYS A 131 -24.74 -5.69 -42.28
C LYS A 131 -24.82 -5.64 -40.75
N THR A 132 -25.51 -6.61 -40.15
CA THR A 132 -25.57 -6.81 -38.68
C THR A 132 -24.38 -7.64 -38.23
N ALA A 133 -23.54 -7.08 -37.36
CA ALA A 133 -22.43 -7.81 -36.74
C ALA A 133 -22.92 -8.60 -35.52
N SER A 134 -22.67 -9.92 -35.50
CA SER A 134 -23.18 -10.79 -34.43
C SER A 134 -22.10 -11.13 -33.40
N LEU A 135 -22.41 -10.89 -32.12
CA LEU A 135 -21.53 -11.21 -30.98
C LEU A 135 -22.06 -12.46 -30.28
N VAL A 136 -21.21 -13.48 -30.14
CA VAL A 136 -21.59 -14.78 -29.57
C VAL A 136 -20.81 -15.04 -28.29
N VAL A 137 -21.53 -15.21 -27.18
CA VAL A 137 -20.95 -15.51 -25.85
C VAL A 137 -21.47 -16.86 -25.37
N PRO A 138 -20.59 -17.85 -25.15
CA PRO A 138 -20.98 -19.13 -24.58
C PRO A 138 -21.29 -18.98 -23.09
N VAL A 139 -22.43 -19.50 -22.66
CA VAL A 139 -22.78 -19.68 -21.25
C VAL A 139 -22.88 -21.18 -21.01
N LEU A 140 -21.87 -21.72 -20.32
CA LEU A 140 -21.80 -23.14 -19.96
C LEU A 140 -22.21 -23.30 -18.50
N LEU A 141 -23.38 -23.88 -18.28
CA LEU A 141 -23.93 -24.11 -16.93
C LEU A 141 -23.29 -25.34 -16.30
N GLY A 142 -22.87 -25.22 -15.04
CA GLY A 142 -22.35 -26.32 -14.24
C GLY A 142 -23.46 -27.26 -13.72
N PRO A 143 -23.09 -28.40 -13.11
CA PRO A 143 -24.05 -29.32 -12.49
C PRO A 143 -24.92 -28.60 -11.45
N GLY A 144 -26.24 -28.67 -11.61
CA GLY A 144 -27.21 -28.00 -10.73
C GLY A 144 -27.47 -26.51 -11.03
N GLU A 145 -26.74 -25.90 -11.97
CA GLU A 145 -27.06 -24.54 -12.44
C GLU A 145 -28.18 -24.60 -13.48
N THR A 146 -29.23 -23.81 -13.24
CA THR A 146 -30.35 -23.67 -14.19
C THR A 146 -30.26 -22.35 -14.93
N ALA A 147 -31.01 -22.29 -16.02
CA ALA A 147 -31.23 -21.08 -16.79
C ALA A 147 -31.69 -19.88 -15.92
N ASP A 148 -32.51 -20.12 -14.91
CA ASP A 148 -33.13 -19.06 -14.11
C ASP A 148 -32.17 -18.45 -13.08
N ASN A 149 -31.01 -19.07 -12.84
CA ASN A 149 -30.00 -18.58 -11.89
C ASN A 149 -29.08 -17.49 -12.48
N MET A 150 -29.54 -16.73 -13.48
CA MET A 150 -28.74 -15.74 -14.23
C MET A 150 -28.12 -14.65 -13.33
N LEU A 151 -28.83 -14.25 -12.28
CA LEU A 151 -28.37 -13.21 -11.34
C LEU A 151 -27.15 -13.65 -10.52
N THR A 152 -27.11 -14.92 -10.11
CA THR A 152 -26.13 -15.43 -9.13
C THR A 152 -25.08 -16.35 -9.74
N SER A 153 -25.35 -16.93 -10.92
CA SER A 153 -24.44 -17.89 -11.55
C SER A 153 -23.19 -17.21 -12.11
N ARG A 154 -22.06 -17.88 -11.87
CA ARG A 154 -20.75 -17.50 -12.41
C ARG A 154 -20.65 -17.72 -13.91
N ALA A 155 -21.46 -18.61 -14.48
CA ALA A 155 -21.51 -18.88 -15.92
C ALA A 155 -21.85 -17.64 -16.76
N TYR A 156 -22.61 -16.70 -16.18
CA TYR A 156 -22.99 -15.43 -16.84
C TYR A 156 -21.97 -14.30 -16.69
N GLY A 157 -20.84 -14.54 -16.00
CA GLY A 157 -19.82 -13.52 -15.80
C GLY A 157 -19.18 -13.02 -17.11
N GLY A 158 -19.03 -13.89 -18.11
CA GLY A 158 -18.53 -13.50 -19.44
C GLY A 158 -19.50 -12.57 -20.18
N LEU A 159 -20.81 -12.82 -20.07
CA LEU A 159 -21.85 -11.97 -20.65
C LEU A 159 -21.89 -10.59 -19.98
N ALA A 160 -21.82 -10.54 -18.64
CA ALA A 160 -21.81 -9.29 -17.89
C ALA A 160 -20.64 -8.38 -18.31
N LYS A 161 -19.42 -8.95 -18.40
CA LYS A 161 -18.22 -8.22 -18.86
C LYS A 161 -18.36 -7.68 -20.27
N LEU A 162 -18.94 -8.45 -21.19
CA LEU A 162 -19.13 -8.00 -22.57
C LEU A 162 -20.16 -6.87 -22.68
N LEU A 163 -21.25 -6.93 -21.92
CA LEU A 163 -22.24 -5.85 -21.87
C LEU A 163 -21.68 -4.57 -21.24
N GLU A 164 -20.84 -4.69 -20.22
CA GLU A 164 -20.10 -3.57 -19.63
C GLU A 164 -19.13 -2.93 -20.66
N ALA A 165 -18.44 -3.76 -21.45
CA ALA A 165 -17.58 -3.33 -22.54
C ALA A 165 -18.35 -2.54 -23.62
N LEU A 166 -19.52 -3.03 -24.01
CA LEU A 166 -20.39 -2.38 -24.98
C LEU A 166 -20.95 -1.06 -24.45
N ARG A 167 -21.32 -1.00 -23.17
CA ARG A 167 -21.80 0.23 -22.52
C ARG A 167 -20.76 1.35 -22.55
N ALA A 168 -19.48 1.03 -22.39
CA ALA A 168 -18.40 2.02 -22.48
C ALA A 168 -18.31 2.70 -23.86
N HIS A 169 -18.87 2.08 -24.91
CA HIS A 169 -18.92 2.59 -26.27
C HIS A 169 -20.27 3.21 -26.65
N ASP A 170 -21.37 2.59 -26.22
CA ASP A 170 -22.72 3.10 -26.42
C ASP A 170 -23.61 2.69 -25.24
N ALA A 171 -23.77 3.61 -24.29
CA ALA A 171 -24.59 3.40 -23.11
C ALA A 171 -26.08 3.22 -23.45
N ARG A 172 -26.57 3.87 -24.54
CA ARG A 172 -28.00 3.88 -24.90
C ARG A 172 -28.49 2.50 -25.33
N VAL A 173 -27.66 1.73 -26.04
CA VAL A 173 -28.00 0.37 -26.49
C VAL A 173 -28.17 -0.58 -25.30
N VAL A 174 -27.37 -0.42 -24.24
CA VAL A 174 -27.42 -1.28 -23.05
C VAL A 174 -28.51 -0.83 -22.07
N GLU A 175 -28.73 0.47 -21.93
CA GLU A 175 -29.80 1.04 -21.10
C GLU A 175 -31.19 0.70 -21.66
N GLN A 176 -31.38 0.74 -22.99
CA GLN A 176 -32.63 0.31 -23.63
C GLN A 176 -32.99 -1.16 -23.38
N LEU A 177 -31.98 -2.04 -23.20
CA LEU A 177 -32.21 -3.44 -22.84
C LEU A 177 -32.72 -3.60 -21.39
N ALA A 178 -32.48 -2.62 -20.52
CA ALA A 178 -32.94 -2.61 -19.13
C ALA A 178 -34.30 -1.90 -18.95
N GLU A 179 -34.60 -0.86 -19.73
CA GLU A 179 -35.79 -0.01 -19.57
C GLU A 179 -37.12 -0.67 -19.97
N GLN A 180 -37.12 -1.67 -20.85
CA GLN A 180 -38.36 -2.20 -21.45
C GLN A 180 -39.27 -3.05 -20.54
N GLN A 181 -39.05 -3.03 -19.23
CA GLN A 181 -39.94 -3.67 -18.25
C GLN A 181 -40.18 -2.86 -16.96
N ALA A 182 -40.04 -1.53 -16.96
CA ALA A 182 -40.68 -0.78 -15.87
C ALA A 182 -42.21 -0.90 -16.02
N PRO A 183 -42.95 -1.57 -15.11
CA PRO A 183 -44.40 -1.52 -15.16
C PRO A 183 -44.80 -0.06 -14.91
N SER A 184 -45.29 0.61 -15.95
CA SER A 184 -45.89 1.94 -15.82
C SER A 184 -46.99 1.87 -14.76
N ARG A 185 -46.73 2.46 -13.60
CA ARG A 185 -47.68 2.54 -12.50
C ARG A 185 -47.69 3.98 -11.99
N TYR A 186 -48.42 4.85 -12.67
CA TYR A 186 -49.28 5.87 -12.05
C TYR A 186 -50.10 6.62 -13.13
N GLN A 187 -51.42 6.54 -13.03
CA GLN A 187 -52.38 7.34 -13.77
C GLN A 187 -53.23 8.10 -12.74
N PRO A 188 -53.19 9.45 -12.69
CA PRO A 188 -54.27 10.23 -12.13
C PRO A 188 -55.14 10.82 -13.24
N VAL A 189 -56.44 10.84 -12.98
CA VAL A 189 -57.53 11.15 -13.89
C VAL A 189 -57.95 12.63 -13.78
N SER A 190 -58.17 13.26 -14.95
CA SER A 190 -59.06 14.40 -15.29
C SER A 190 -58.64 15.84 -14.89
N LYS A 191 -58.81 16.90 -15.70
CA LYS A 191 -59.97 17.31 -16.53
C LYS A 191 -59.63 18.29 -17.70
N ASP A 192 -60.40 18.14 -18.80
CA ASP A 192 -60.85 19.10 -19.85
C ASP A 192 -59.82 19.75 -20.83
N ALA A 193 -60.00 19.86 -22.17
CA ALA A 193 -61.17 19.72 -23.06
C ALA A 193 -60.77 19.47 -24.55
N SER A 194 -61.73 18.92 -25.32
CA SER A 194 -61.90 18.93 -26.81
C SER A 194 -60.86 18.15 -27.66
N ASP A 195 -61.17 17.40 -28.71
CA ASP A 195 -62.34 17.25 -29.58
C ASP A 195 -62.25 15.87 -30.32
N LYS A 196 -63.40 15.43 -30.87
CA LYS A 196 -63.75 14.31 -31.80
C LYS A 196 -62.60 13.52 -32.49
N SER A 197 -62.68 12.21 -32.78
CA SER A 197 -63.78 11.44 -33.41
C SER A 197 -63.58 9.90 -33.36
N THR A 198 -64.70 9.20 -33.20
CA THR A 198 -65.10 7.80 -33.54
C THR A 198 -64.20 6.89 -34.41
N ASP A 199 -63.96 5.63 -33.99
CA ASP A 199 -64.63 4.41 -34.51
C ASP A 199 -64.32 3.14 -33.68
N ASP A 200 -65.30 2.22 -33.63
CA ASP A 200 -65.43 0.90 -32.98
C ASP A 200 -64.42 -0.15 -33.55
N GLY A 201 -64.02 -1.27 -32.95
CA GLY A 201 -64.40 -2.01 -31.73
C GLY A 201 -63.66 -3.37 -31.69
N SER A 202 -63.62 -3.97 -30.49
CA SER A 202 -63.21 -5.35 -30.10
C SER A 202 -61.72 -5.73 -30.07
N GLY A 203 -61.26 -6.12 -28.87
CA GLY A 203 -59.86 -6.37 -28.53
C GLY A 203 -59.49 -7.83 -28.34
N GLU A 204 -58.18 -8.05 -28.23
CA GLU A 204 -57.59 -9.14 -27.47
C GLU A 204 -56.21 -8.71 -26.98
N GLY A 205 -56.00 -8.81 -25.66
CA GLY A 205 -54.78 -8.41 -25.00
C GLY A 205 -53.62 -9.34 -25.33
N SER A 206 -52.58 -8.79 -25.94
CA SER A 206 -51.21 -9.08 -25.54
C SER A 206 -50.40 -7.82 -25.83
N GLY A 207 -49.76 -7.27 -24.80
CA GLY A 207 -48.79 -6.20 -24.96
C GLY A 207 -47.61 -6.73 -25.77
N SER A 208 -47.75 -6.71 -27.10
CA SER A 208 -46.73 -7.14 -28.04
C SER A 208 -45.57 -6.18 -27.92
N VAL A 209 -44.51 -6.68 -27.30
CA VAL A 209 -43.16 -6.10 -27.23
C VAL A 209 -42.80 -5.49 -28.58
N SER A 210 -42.44 -4.20 -28.59
CA SER A 210 -41.97 -3.51 -29.79
C SER A 210 -40.74 -4.24 -30.38
N ALA A 211 -40.84 -4.60 -31.65
CA ALA A 211 -39.90 -5.46 -32.40
C ALA A 211 -38.39 -5.08 -32.43
N PRO A 212 -37.93 -3.82 -32.26
CA PRO A 212 -36.52 -3.48 -32.46
C PRO A 212 -35.56 -3.99 -31.38
N ALA A 213 -35.99 -4.15 -30.13
CA ALA A 213 -35.10 -4.54 -29.02
C ALA A 213 -34.94 -6.06 -28.86
N LYS A 214 -35.95 -6.85 -29.26
CA LYS A 214 -35.82 -8.31 -29.40
C LYS A 214 -34.74 -8.73 -30.40
N ALA A 215 -34.30 -7.82 -31.27
CA ALA A 215 -33.27 -8.09 -32.28
C ALA A 215 -31.82 -7.94 -31.76
N LEU A 216 -31.60 -7.29 -30.60
CA LEU A 216 -30.24 -6.95 -30.13
C LEU A 216 -29.58 -8.03 -29.27
N LEU A 217 -30.36 -8.90 -28.60
CA LEU A 217 -29.82 -9.94 -27.73
C LEU A 217 -30.68 -11.22 -27.78
N LYS A 218 -30.11 -12.32 -28.29
CA LYS A 218 -30.81 -13.60 -28.51
C LYS A 218 -30.16 -14.70 -27.67
N PHE A 219 -30.99 -15.45 -26.94
CA PHE A 219 -30.57 -16.61 -26.17
C PHE A 219 -30.99 -17.91 -26.87
N SER A 220 -30.16 -18.95 -26.79
CA SER A 220 -30.47 -20.29 -27.32
C SER A 220 -31.61 -21.00 -26.58
N THR A 221 -31.92 -20.56 -25.35
CA THR A 221 -33.10 -20.97 -24.58
C THR A 221 -33.89 -19.71 -24.21
N PRO A 222 -35.23 -19.68 -24.37
CA PRO A 222 -36.05 -18.53 -23.97
C PRO A 222 -35.77 -18.09 -22.54
N ARG A 223 -35.75 -16.78 -22.29
CA ARG A 223 -35.49 -16.20 -20.97
C ARG A 223 -36.63 -15.29 -20.55
N ASP A 224 -36.90 -15.30 -19.26
CA ASP A 224 -37.77 -14.31 -18.65
C ASP A 224 -37.14 -12.92 -18.83
N PRO A 225 -37.81 -11.98 -19.53
CA PRO A 225 -37.24 -10.66 -19.73
C PRO A 225 -37.12 -9.86 -18.42
N ALA A 226 -37.83 -10.24 -17.34
CA ALA A 226 -37.66 -9.61 -16.03
C ALA A 226 -36.34 -10.02 -15.37
N ALA A 227 -35.98 -11.30 -15.45
CA ALA A 227 -34.69 -11.81 -15.00
C ALA A 227 -33.52 -11.20 -15.80
N LEU A 228 -33.69 -10.98 -17.11
CA LEU A 228 -32.70 -10.30 -17.94
C LEU A 228 -32.52 -8.82 -17.57
N ALA A 229 -33.62 -8.09 -17.37
CA ALA A 229 -33.57 -6.70 -16.94
C ALA A 229 -32.95 -6.55 -15.54
N ALA A 230 -33.28 -7.45 -14.62
CA ALA A 230 -32.65 -7.51 -13.29
C ALA A 230 -31.15 -7.82 -13.39
N PHE A 231 -30.74 -8.74 -14.28
CA PHE A 231 -29.33 -9.05 -14.54
C PHE A 231 -28.56 -7.84 -15.07
N ILE A 232 -29.11 -7.13 -16.06
CA ILE A 232 -28.50 -5.92 -16.63
C ILE A 232 -28.42 -4.83 -15.56
N ASN A 233 -29.50 -4.58 -14.81
CA ASN A 233 -29.50 -3.58 -13.74
C ASN A 233 -28.48 -3.88 -12.62
N LEU A 234 -28.44 -5.12 -12.14
CA LEU A 234 -27.65 -5.49 -10.96
C LEU A 234 -26.18 -5.74 -11.29
N ARG A 235 -25.88 -6.36 -12.44
CA ARG A 235 -24.51 -6.79 -12.78
C ARG A 235 -23.81 -5.92 -13.82
N VAL A 236 -24.55 -5.12 -14.59
CA VAL A 236 -23.99 -4.32 -15.70
C VAL A 236 -24.18 -2.81 -15.46
N LEU A 237 -25.32 -2.40 -14.89
CA LEU A 237 -25.60 -0.99 -14.63
C LEU A 237 -25.07 -0.52 -13.26
N ASN A 238 -25.20 -1.33 -12.19
CA ASN A 238 -24.83 -0.97 -10.80
C ASN A 238 -23.89 -1.97 -10.04
N PRO A 239 -22.73 -2.39 -10.58
CA PRO A 239 -21.86 -3.40 -9.94
C PRO A 239 -21.18 -2.93 -8.63
N GLU A 240 -20.95 -1.63 -8.44
CA GLU A 240 -20.30 -1.08 -7.23
C GLU A 240 -21.19 -1.12 -5.99
N HIS A 241 -22.52 -1.02 -6.14
CA HIS A 241 -23.44 -0.97 -5.00
C HIS A 241 -23.52 -2.32 -4.27
N GLU A 242 -23.41 -3.45 -4.98
CA GLU A 242 -23.44 -4.78 -4.36
C GLU A 242 -22.13 -5.08 -3.62
N HIS A 243 -20.99 -4.74 -4.22
CA HIS A 243 -19.69 -4.91 -3.57
C HIS A 243 -19.55 -4.03 -2.32
N TRP A 244 -20.02 -2.77 -2.40
CA TRP A 244 -20.08 -1.86 -1.25
C TRP A 244 -21.02 -2.39 -0.16
N ARG A 245 -22.24 -2.81 -0.50
CA ARG A 245 -23.20 -3.37 0.49
C ARG A 245 -22.65 -4.60 1.20
N ARG A 246 -22.02 -5.54 0.46
CA ARG A 246 -21.40 -6.73 1.05
C ARG A 246 -20.24 -6.37 1.97
N GLY A 247 -19.46 -5.35 1.62
CA GLY A 247 -18.41 -4.82 2.48
C GLY A 247 -18.94 -4.19 3.77
N VAL A 248 -20.01 -3.39 3.69
CA VAL A 248 -20.68 -2.81 4.86
C VAL A 248 -21.29 -3.90 5.75
N GLU A 249 -21.99 -4.88 5.17
CA GLU A 249 -22.59 -5.99 5.92
C GLU A 249 -21.51 -6.80 6.65
N ALA A 250 -20.42 -7.13 5.96
CA ALA A 250 -19.29 -7.82 6.56
C ALA A 250 -18.59 -6.99 7.65
N ALA A 251 -18.48 -5.66 7.46
CA ALA A 251 -17.93 -4.75 8.47
C ALA A 251 -18.81 -4.69 9.74
N VAL A 252 -20.13 -4.64 9.60
CA VAL A 252 -21.07 -4.66 10.74
C VAL A 252 -20.91 -5.94 11.57
N ILE A 253 -20.83 -7.10 10.92
CA ILE A 253 -20.66 -8.39 11.59
C ILE A 253 -19.29 -8.44 12.28
N TYR A 254 -18.22 -8.05 11.57
CA TYR A 254 -16.88 -8.00 12.13
C TYR A 254 -16.80 -7.10 13.38
N THR A 255 -17.36 -5.89 13.31
CA THR A 255 -17.36 -4.96 14.46
C THR A 255 -18.16 -5.51 15.63
N ARG A 256 -19.24 -6.25 15.38
CA ARG A 256 -20.00 -6.92 16.44
C ARG A 256 -19.20 -8.06 17.10
N GLU A 257 -18.42 -8.82 16.34
CA GLU A 257 -17.60 -9.93 16.85
C GLU A 257 -16.32 -9.44 17.57
N HIS A 258 -15.65 -8.44 17.02
CA HIS A 258 -14.33 -7.98 17.47
C HIS A 258 -14.33 -6.68 18.28
N GLY A 259 -15.46 -5.95 18.30
CA GLY A 259 -15.60 -4.67 19.02
C GLY A 259 -14.99 -3.46 18.31
N ASP A 260 -14.21 -3.66 17.24
CA ASP A 260 -13.64 -2.60 16.40
C ASP A 260 -13.61 -3.01 14.92
N LEU A 261 -13.26 -2.07 14.03
CA LEU A 261 -13.08 -2.33 12.59
C LEU A 261 -11.58 -2.44 12.22
N ARG A 262 -10.74 -2.98 13.11
CA ARG A 262 -9.31 -3.26 12.83
C ARG A 262 -9.16 -4.60 12.10
N VAL A 263 -9.65 -4.64 10.88
CA VAL A 263 -9.59 -5.84 10.04
C VAL A 263 -8.16 -6.05 9.51
N PRO A 264 -7.52 -7.21 9.75
CA PRO A 264 -6.23 -7.55 9.14
C PRO A 264 -6.34 -7.58 7.60
N PHE A 265 -5.33 -7.10 6.88
CA PHE A 265 -5.36 -7.02 5.41
C PHE A 265 -5.69 -8.35 4.72
N THR A 266 -5.21 -9.47 5.28
CA THR A 266 -5.41 -10.82 4.74
C THR A 266 -6.73 -11.46 5.19
N TYR A 267 -7.52 -10.79 6.03
CA TYR A 267 -8.74 -11.35 6.58
C TYR A 267 -9.79 -11.56 5.48
N ARG A 268 -10.33 -12.77 5.46
CA ARG A 268 -11.46 -13.18 4.63
C ARG A 268 -12.55 -13.71 5.52
N VAL A 269 -13.79 -13.38 5.18
CA VAL A 269 -14.96 -13.93 5.86
C VAL A 269 -14.94 -15.46 5.76
N PRO A 270 -15.02 -16.18 6.90
CA PRO A 270 -15.08 -17.65 6.91
C PRO A 270 -16.25 -18.17 6.06
N ALA A 271 -16.03 -19.28 5.34
CA ALA A 271 -17.13 -20.02 4.73
C ALA A 271 -17.72 -20.95 5.80
N ILE A 272 -19.03 -20.91 6.01
CA ILE A 272 -19.70 -21.91 6.84
C ILE A 272 -19.66 -23.23 6.07
N ASP A 273 -19.01 -24.25 6.63
CA ASP A 273 -19.21 -25.65 6.25
C ASP A 273 -20.43 -26.19 7.03
N ASP A 274 -21.23 -27.04 6.39
CA ASP A 274 -22.53 -27.56 6.86
C ASP A 274 -22.51 -28.33 8.21
N GLN A 275 -21.41 -28.34 8.98
CA GLN A 275 -21.23 -29.20 10.16
C GLN A 275 -21.01 -28.47 11.51
N GLU A 276 -20.87 -27.14 11.55
CA GLU A 276 -20.70 -26.41 12.82
C GLU A 276 -21.77 -25.32 12.98
N GLN A 277 -23.02 -25.75 13.12
CA GLN A 277 -24.13 -24.92 13.60
C GLN A 277 -24.47 -25.35 15.03
N GLU A 278 -23.65 -25.00 16.02
CA GLU A 278 -24.07 -25.05 17.43
C GLU A 278 -23.01 -24.35 18.27
N GLU A 279 -23.04 -23.01 18.30
CA GLU A 279 -22.77 -22.22 19.51
C GLU A 279 -23.20 -20.76 19.26
N GLU A 280 -23.84 -20.15 20.25
CA GLU A 280 -24.67 -18.95 20.13
C GLU A 280 -23.89 -17.69 19.69
N GLY A 281 -23.96 -17.38 18.40
CA GLY A 281 -23.55 -16.11 17.80
C GLY A 281 -23.95 -16.13 16.33
N ALA A 282 -24.51 -15.04 15.80
CA ALA A 282 -25.02 -15.00 14.43
C ALA A 282 -23.88 -15.26 13.43
N GLY A 283 -23.82 -16.47 12.87
CA GLY A 283 -22.78 -16.88 11.93
C GLY A 283 -22.79 -16.06 10.62
N TRP A 284 -21.65 -16.07 9.94
CA TRP A 284 -21.44 -15.36 8.68
C TRP A 284 -22.40 -15.82 7.58
N PRO A 285 -23.17 -14.91 6.94
CA PRO A 285 -24.03 -15.27 5.81
C PRO A 285 -23.26 -15.97 4.69
N ALA A 286 -23.85 -17.01 4.07
CA ALA A 286 -23.24 -17.71 2.94
C ALA A 286 -22.92 -16.77 1.75
N SER A 287 -23.66 -15.67 1.61
CA SER A 287 -23.40 -14.60 0.64
C SER A 287 -22.07 -13.87 0.87
N LEU A 288 -21.52 -13.90 2.09
CA LEU A 288 -20.27 -13.26 2.45
C LEU A 288 -19.09 -14.23 2.48
N ALA A 289 -19.30 -15.54 2.27
CA ALA A 289 -18.23 -16.54 2.28
C ALA A 289 -17.04 -16.14 1.39
N ASN A 290 -15.83 -16.19 1.95
CA ASN A 290 -14.56 -15.79 1.33
C ASN A 290 -14.46 -14.31 0.91
N PHE A 291 -15.39 -13.45 1.32
CA PHE A 291 -15.34 -12.02 1.02
C PHE A 291 -14.07 -11.39 1.61
N PRO A 292 -13.28 -10.65 0.82
CA PRO A 292 -11.99 -10.11 1.25
C PRO A 292 -12.17 -8.81 2.05
N LEU A 293 -12.75 -8.89 3.24
CA LEU A 293 -13.03 -7.72 4.08
C LEU A 293 -11.75 -6.93 4.44
N GLY A 294 -10.62 -7.61 4.65
CA GLY A 294 -9.33 -6.94 4.91
C GLY A 294 -8.82 -6.09 3.75
N GLN A 295 -9.03 -6.56 2.52
CA GLN A 295 -8.65 -5.81 1.32
C GLN A 295 -9.67 -4.70 1.04
N TRP A 296 -10.97 -4.97 1.21
CA TRP A 296 -12.04 -4.00 1.03
C TRP A 296 -11.89 -2.78 1.97
N THR A 297 -11.58 -3.01 3.25
CA THR A 297 -11.31 -1.94 4.22
C THR A 297 -10.05 -1.15 3.85
N ALA A 298 -9.00 -1.81 3.34
CA ALA A 298 -7.80 -1.12 2.86
C ALA A 298 -8.06 -0.26 1.61
N ASP A 299 -8.88 -0.76 0.68
CA ASP A 299 -9.29 -0.02 -0.51
C ASP A 299 -10.16 1.18 -0.11
N ALA A 300 -11.10 1.01 0.82
CA ALA A 300 -11.90 2.11 1.37
C ALA A 300 -11.03 3.24 1.96
N ARG A 301 -10.01 2.90 2.77
CA ARG A 301 -9.03 3.89 3.28
C ARG A 301 -8.30 4.60 2.15
N ARG A 302 -7.94 3.89 1.09
CA ARG A 302 -7.25 4.44 -0.08
C ARG A 302 -8.13 5.36 -0.91
N PHE A 303 -9.42 5.09 -1.03
CA PHE A 303 -10.37 5.99 -1.70
C PHE A 303 -10.60 7.25 -0.86
N TYR A 304 -10.77 7.12 0.45
CA TYR A 304 -10.88 8.25 1.37
C TYR A 304 -9.64 9.17 1.30
N ALA A 305 -8.44 8.60 1.41
CA ALA A 305 -7.18 9.37 1.36
C ALA A 305 -6.95 10.11 0.03
N ARG A 306 -7.61 9.69 -1.06
CA ARG A 306 -7.55 10.35 -2.37
C ARG A 306 -8.66 11.38 -2.60
N GLY A 307 -9.63 11.47 -1.69
CA GLY A 307 -10.83 12.30 -1.89
C GLY A 307 -11.82 11.74 -2.91
N ASP A 308 -11.69 10.46 -3.27
CA ASP A 308 -12.51 9.79 -4.29
C ASP A 308 -13.76 9.10 -3.67
N MET A 309 -14.06 9.35 -2.38
CA MET A 309 -15.17 8.71 -1.66
C MET A 309 -16.32 9.70 -1.41
N ASP A 310 -17.53 9.23 -1.69
CA ASP A 310 -18.78 9.97 -1.46
C ASP A 310 -19.08 10.19 0.04
N GLU A 311 -19.68 11.33 0.38
CA GLU A 311 -19.92 11.75 1.78
C GLU A 311 -20.81 10.74 2.54
N ASP A 312 -21.84 10.19 1.89
CA ASP A 312 -22.72 9.19 2.49
C ASP A 312 -21.97 7.90 2.85
N ARG A 313 -20.97 7.51 2.04
CA ARG A 313 -20.11 6.34 2.29
C ARG A 313 -19.17 6.57 3.45
N ILE A 314 -18.64 7.80 3.58
CA ILE A 314 -17.80 8.21 4.71
C ILE A 314 -18.61 8.11 6.00
N ALA A 315 -19.77 8.77 6.05
CA ALA A 315 -20.65 8.76 7.22
C ALA A 315 -21.09 7.34 7.64
N GLN A 316 -21.35 6.47 6.66
CA GLN A 316 -21.71 5.07 6.92
C GLN A 316 -20.58 4.29 7.60
N LEU A 317 -19.33 4.46 7.14
CA LEU A 317 -18.17 3.78 7.71
C LEU A 317 -17.74 4.39 9.05
N GLU A 318 -17.85 5.70 9.22
CA GLU A 318 -17.60 6.38 10.50
C GLU A 318 -18.54 5.87 11.60
N LYS A 319 -19.82 5.65 11.28
CA LYS A 319 -20.79 5.06 12.21
C LYS A 319 -20.39 3.65 12.67
N LEU A 320 -19.61 2.93 11.88
CA LEU A 320 -19.08 1.60 12.22
C LEU A 320 -17.72 1.66 12.93
N GLY A 321 -17.21 2.87 13.23
CA GLY A 321 -15.91 3.05 13.89
C GLY A 321 -14.73 2.85 12.94
N MET A 322 -14.89 3.16 11.65
CA MET A 322 -13.81 3.03 10.67
C MET A 322 -12.61 3.91 11.02
N ILE A 323 -11.46 3.27 11.18
CA ILE A 323 -10.18 3.94 11.36
C ILE A 323 -9.61 4.25 9.98
N TRP A 324 -9.71 5.50 9.52
CA TRP A 324 -9.22 5.93 8.21
C TRP A 324 -7.69 5.92 8.11
N SER A 325 -7.01 6.30 9.19
CA SER A 325 -5.55 6.30 9.29
C SER A 325 -5.13 5.77 10.66
N HIS A 326 -4.50 4.60 10.67
CA HIS A 326 -3.88 4.06 11.90
C HIS A 326 -2.79 4.99 12.44
N TYR A 327 -2.17 5.79 11.58
CA TYR A 327 -1.18 6.78 12.00
C TYR A 327 -1.83 7.95 12.74
N ASP A 328 -3.07 8.31 12.40
CA ASP A 328 -3.79 9.40 13.04
C ASP A 328 -4.31 8.94 14.39
N VAL A 329 -4.85 7.72 14.48
CA VAL A 329 -5.23 7.12 15.78
C VAL A 329 -4.01 6.94 16.68
N ALA A 330 -2.90 6.40 16.17
CA ALA A 330 -1.66 6.27 16.95
C ALA A 330 -1.05 7.64 17.32
N TRP A 331 -1.31 8.67 16.51
CA TRP A 331 -0.95 10.04 16.85
C TRP A 331 -1.80 10.57 17.99
N GLU A 332 -3.13 10.47 17.90
CA GLU A 332 -4.07 10.91 18.95
C GLU A 332 -3.84 10.17 20.28
N GLU A 333 -3.64 8.85 20.25
CA GLU A 333 -3.29 8.05 21.44
C GLU A 333 -1.96 8.54 22.06
N GLY A 334 -0.95 8.79 21.21
CA GLY A 334 0.34 9.31 21.67
C GLY A 334 0.26 10.74 22.21
N LEU A 335 -0.56 11.59 21.58
CA LEU A 335 -0.83 12.97 22.00
C LEU A 335 -1.59 13.01 23.32
N ALA A 336 -2.58 12.13 23.50
CA ALA A 336 -3.28 11.96 24.77
C ALA A 336 -2.32 11.52 25.88
N ALA A 337 -1.45 10.54 25.62
CA ALA A 337 -0.41 10.13 26.56
C ALA A 337 0.59 11.27 26.86
N ALA A 338 0.94 12.08 25.86
CA ALA A 338 1.80 13.25 26.02
C ALA A 338 1.13 14.35 26.88
N ARG A 339 -0.17 14.61 26.67
CA ARG A 339 -0.97 15.54 27.51
C ARG A 339 -1.05 15.04 28.95
N GLY A 340 -1.31 13.75 29.15
CA GLY A 340 -1.33 13.14 30.48
C GLY A 340 0.03 13.24 31.18
N TRP A 341 1.11 12.92 30.46
CA TRP A 341 2.47 13.10 30.96
C TRP A 341 2.75 14.56 31.35
N ALA A 342 2.43 15.52 30.49
CA ALA A 342 2.66 16.94 30.75
C ALA A 342 1.81 17.46 31.91
N ALA A 343 0.59 16.97 32.10
CA ALA A 343 -0.25 17.32 33.24
C ALA A 343 0.36 16.85 34.58
N GLU A 344 1.02 15.68 34.59
CA GLU A 344 1.67 15.13 35.78
C GLU A 344 3.06 15.75 36.05
N HIS A 345 3.85 16.02 35.00
CA HIS A 345 5.27 16.37 35.11
C HIS A 345 5.58 17.82 34.73
N GLY A 346 4.63 18.56 34.16
CA GLY A 346 4.77 19.96 33.76
C GLY A 346 5.47 20.23 32.42
N HIS A 347 5.89 19.18 31.70
CA HIS A 347 6.65 19.32 30.45
C HIS A 347 6.55 18.08 29.55
N LEU A 348 6.95 18.19 28.29
CA LEU A 348 7.06 17.06 27.34
C LEU A 348 8.46 16.47 27.23
N LEU A 349 9.38 16.83 28.12
CA LEU A 349 10.79 16.37 28.11
C LEU A 349 11.00 14.97 28.72
N ALA A 350 10.09 14.03 28.44
CA ALA A 350 10.09 12.69 29.01
C ALA A 350 11.38 11.87 28.67
N PRO A 351 11.92 11.07 29.62
CA PRO A 351 13.01 10.13 29.33
C PRO A 351 12.56 9.01 28.39
N LEU A 352 13.51 8.28 27.81
CA LEU A 352 13.20 7.30 26.74
C LEU A 352 12.34 6.12 27.21
N ASP A 353 12.52 5.72 28.45
CA ASP A 353 11.79 4.65 29.14
C ASP A 353 10.49 5.15 29.80
N ALA A 354 10.16 6.44 29.69
CA ALA A 354 8.93 7.00 30.21
C ALA A 354 7.70 6.31 29.60
N THR A 355 6.77 5.95 30.49
CA THR A 355 5.46 5.44 30.12
C THR A 355 4.37 6.22 30.84
N HIS A 356 3.23 6.42 30.19
CA HIS A 356 2.03 6.99 30.80
C HIS A 356 0.86 6.07 30.47
N GLN A 357 0.20 5.51 31.49
CA GLN A 357 -0.89 4.54 31.34
C GLN A 357 -0.58 3.36 30.38
N GLY A 358 0.66 2.87 30.42
CA GLY A 358 1.14 1.78 29.55
C GLY A 358 1.59 2.22 28.15
N ALA A 359 1.30 3.45 27.73
CA ALA A 359 1.81 4.02 26.48
C ALA A 359 3.26 4.49 26.64
N LYS A 360 4.14 4.14 25.70
CA LYS A 360 5.58 4.50 25.70
C LYS A 360 5.81 5.94 25.25
N VAL A 361 5.35 6.90 26.04
CA VAL A 361 5.37 8.35 25.74
C VAL A 361 6.78 8.85 25.44
N GLY A 362 7.81 8.34 26.12
CA GLY A 362 9.21 8.70 25.89
C GLY A 362 9.70 8.39 24.47
N ILE A 363 9.41 7.18 23.99
CA ILE A 363 9.75 6.74 22.62
C ILE A 363 8.93 7.52 21.60
N TRP A 364 7.64 7.73 21.87
CA TRP A 364 6.76 8.47 20.97
C TRP A 364 7.25 9.92 20.77
N LEU A 365 7.55 10.64 21.86
CA LEU A 365 8.10 11.99 21.81
C LEU A 365 9.48 12.05 21.12
N LYS A 366 10.35 11.05 21.31
CA LYS A 366 11.61 10.93 20.56
C LYS A 366 11.35 10.88 19.05
N ASN A 367 10.39 10.06 18.61
CA ASN A 367 10.06 9.90 17.20
C ASN A 367 9.42 11.19 16.63
N ALA A 368 8.52 11.82 17.39
CA ALA A 368 7.93 13.11 17.03
C ALA A 368 9.01 14.20 16.85
N ARG A 369 9.99 14.28 17.75
CA ARG A 369 11.13 15.23 17.63
C ARG A 369 11.97 14.95 16.39
N ALA A 370 12.24 13.68 16.09
CA ALA A 370 12.99 13.31 14.89
C ALA A 370 12.24 13.72 13.61
N ALA A 371 10.93 13.51 13.57
CA ALA A 371 10.06 13.93 12.47
C ALA A 371 10.00 15.45 12.32
N ALA A 372 9.93 16.21 13.42
CA ALA A 372 9.94 17.67 13.42
C ALA A 372 11.28 18.25 12.94
N ARG A 373 12.41 17.70 13.43
CA ARG A 373 13.75 18.11 12.97
C ARG A 373 13.96 17.85 11.48
N LYS A 374 13.45 16.72 10.98
CA LYS A 374 13.46 16.42 9.55
C LYS A 374 12.63 17.42 8.74
N ALA A 375 11.48 17.84 9.26
CA ALA A 375 10.66 18.86 8.63
C ALA A 375 11.42 20.20 8.54
N GLN A 376 12.04 20.62 9.64
CA GLN A 376 12.85 21.84 9.70
C GLN A 376 14.07 21.79 8.77
N GLU A 377 14.78 20.65 8.70
CA GLU A 377 15.90 20.48 7.76
C GLU A 377 15.44 20.57 6.30
N ASN A 378 14.29 19.99 5.98
CA ASN A 378 13.72 20.07 4.64
C ASN A 378 13.33 21.51 4.29
N GLU A 379 12.71 22.24 5.22
CA GLU A 379 12.37 23.66 5.06
C GLU A 379 13.63 24.51 4.81
N GLN A 380 14.67 24.31 5.62
CA GLN A 380 15.94 25.00 5.45
C GLN A 380 16.56 24.73 4.08
N ARG A 381 16.57 23.47 3.62
CA ARG A 381 17.07 23.12 2.28
C ARG A 381 16.27 23.79 1.18
N LEU A 382 14.95 23.89 1.32
CA LEU A 382 14.10 24.61 0.37
C LEU A 382 14.45 26.10 0.33
N THR A 383 14.66 26.74 1.49
CA THR A 383 15.11 28.15 1.57
C THR A 383 16.48 28.35 0.91
N GLU A 384 17.38 27.38 1.05
CA GLU A 384 18.73 27.40 0.46
C GLU A 384 18.74 27.00 -1.03
N GLY A 385 17.59 26.64 -1.62
CA GLY A 385 17.47 26.21 -3.02
C GLY A 385 18.02 24.80 -3.30
N LEU A 386 18.21 23.98 -2.27
CA LEU A 386 18.71 22.61 -2.35
C LEU A 386 17.56 21.60 -2.52
N PRO A 387 17.77 20.46 -3.21
CA PRO A 387 16.73 19.45 -3.39
C PRO A 387 16.39 18.72 -2.08
N VAL A 388 15.10 18.57 -1.81
CA VAL A 388 14.57 17.73 -0.71
C VAL A 388 14.57 16.26 -1.14
N GLN A 389 15.24 15.40 -0.38
CA GLN A 389 15.34 13.97 -0.71
C GLN A 389 14.02 13.22 -0.43
N SER A 390 13.34 13.53 0.68
CA SER A 390 12.08 12.90 1.04
C SER A 390 11.31 13.68 2.11
N SER A 391 10.04 13.94 1.87
CA SER A 391 9.06 14.42 2.85
C SER A 391 8.39 13.27 3.64
N ALA A 392 8.65 12.01 3.29
CA ALA A 392 8.03 10.90 3.99
C ALA A 392 8.49 10.86 5.46
N GLY A 393 7.53 10.86 6.39
CA GLY A 393 7.80 10.85 7.83
C GLY A 393 8.23 12.19 8.42
N THR A 394 8.07 13.31 7.70
CA THR A 394 8.13 14.64 8.33
C THR A 394 6.89 14.87 9.17
N LEU A 395 7.04 15.62 10.26
CA LEU A 395 5.90 16.01 11.09
C LEU A 395 5.12 17.13 10.38
N PRO A 396 3.80 16.99 10.16
CA PRO A 396 2.95 18.09 9.68
C PRO A 396 2.93 19.27 10.66
N ASP A 397 2.73 20.48 10.14
CA ASP A 397 2.71 21.71 10.95
C ASP A 397 1.60 21.68 12.01
N GLU A 398 0.39 21.22 11.67
CA GLU A 398 -0.72 21.05 12.62
C GLU A 398 -0.34 20.16 13.82
N ARG A 399 0.37 19.06 13.56
CA ARG A 399 0.83 18.13 14.61
C ARG A 399 1.95 18.72 15.46
N ARG A 400 2.77 19.59 14.86
CA ARG A 400 3.78 20.34 15.59
C ARG A 400 3.14 21.36 16.52
N GLU A 401 2.17 22.12 16.03
CA GLU A 401 1.39 23.09 16.83
C GLU A 401 0.72 22.41 18.02
N GLN A 402 0.09 21.24 17.82
CA GLN A 402 -0.52 20.45 18.91
C GLN A 402 0.46 20.11 20.06
N LEU A 403 1.74 19.91 19.77
CA LEU A 403 2.77 19.65 20.79
C LEU A 403 3.33 20.94 21.39
N GLU A 404 3.46 22.00 20.60
CA GLU A 404 3.89 23.33 21.05
C GLU A 404 2.87 23.97 22.01
N ASP A 405 1.58 23.73 21.79
CA ASP A 405 0.48 24.12 22.68
C ASP A 405 0.59 23.47 24.08
N ILE A 406 1.19 22.29 24.16
CA ILE A 406 1.40 21.59 25.43
C ILE A 406 2.69 22.08 26.09
N ASP A 407 3.79 22.12 25.32
CA ASP A 407 5.10 22.56 25.79
C ASP A 407 5.91 23.11 24.61
N ALA A 408 6.04 24.44 24.51
CA ALA A 408 6.83 25.08 23.46
C ALA A 408 8.31 24.64 23.43
N SER A 409 8.83 24.07 24.52
CA SER A 409 10.19 23.55 24.61
C SER A 409 10.31 22.05 24.30
N TRP A 410 9.24 21.40 23.80
CA TRP A 410 9.20 19.96 23.59
C TRP A 410 10.29 19.45 22.63
N CYS A 411 10.69 20.24 21.63
CA CYS A 411 11.70 19.89 20.62
C CYS A 411 12.89 20.88 20.63
N PRO A 412 13.80 20.81 21.62
CA PRO A 412 14.94 21.70 21.69
C PRO A 412 15.97 21.40 20.59
N SER A 413 16.76 22.42 20.23
CA SER A 413 17.91 22.34 19.31
C SER A 413 19.16 21.71 19.94
N TRP A 414 19.16 21.55 21.27
CA TRP A 414 20.20 20.89 22.07
C TRP A 414 19.68 19.59 22.69
N PRO A 415 20.49 18.84 23.47
CA PRO A 415 20.06 17.58 24.08
C PRO A 415 18.79 17.75 24.95
N VAL A 416 17.84 16.82 24.80
CA VAL A 416 16.57 16.82 25.57
C VAL A 416 16.83 16.68 27.07
N THR A 417 17.85 15.93 27.45
CA THR A 417 18.27 15.78 28.86
C THR A 417 18.70 17.12 29.46
N TRP A 418 19.46 17.93 28.72
CA TRP A 418 19.85 19.27 29.16
C TRP A 418 18.62 20.16 29.38
N GLN A 419 17.69 20.16 28.41
CA GLN A 419 16.45 20.94 28.51
C GLN A 419 15.58 20.48 29.69
N ARG A 420 15.53 19.17 29.95
CA ARG A 420 14.84 18.59 31.10
C ARG A 420 15.46 19.08 32.40
N CYS A 421 16.76 18.91 32.62
CA CYS A 421 17.41 19.35 33.86
C CYS A 421 17.23 20.86 34.08
N PHE A 422 17.35 21.67 33.03
CA PHE A 422 17.06 23.11 33.09
C PHE A 422 15.62 23.38 33.59
N HIS A 423 14.63 22.68 33.03
CA HIS A 423 13.24 22.83 33.44
C HIS A 423 13.03 22.40 34.90
N LEU A 424 13.59 21.27 35.31
CA LEU A 424 13.45 20.75 36.68
C LEU A 424 14.11 21.66 37.72
N VAL A 425 15.30 22.22 37.43
CA VAL A 425 15.94 23.23 38.29
C VAL A 425 15.06 24.49 38.36
N ARG A 426 14.53 24.96 37.23
CA ARG A 426 13.64 26.12 37.23
C ARG A 426 12.38 25.87 38.07
N GLN A 427 11.78 24.69 37.96
CA GLN A 427 10.61 24.31 38.74
C GLN A 427 10.94 24.25 40.23
N HIS A 428 12.07 23.65 40.60
CA HIS A 428 12.58 23.63 41.96
C HIS A 428 12.77 25.06 42.52
N LEU A 429 13.42 25.96 41.79
CA LEU A 429 13.57 27.36 42.20
C LEU A 429 12.23 28.10 42.33
N ASN A 430 11.25 27.80 41.46
CA ASN A 430 9.91 28.40 41.54
C ASN A 430 9.14 27.97 42.80
N THR A 431 9.51 26.86 43.46
CA THR A 431 8.95 26.47 44.76
C THR A 431 9.55 27.24 45.94
N GLY A 432 10.56 28.09 45.69
CA GLY A 432 11.26 28.88 46.71
C GLY A 432 12.50 28.19 47.29
N GLU A 433 12.91 27.06 46.72
CA GLU A 433 14.09 26.32 47.13
C GLU A 433 15.37 26.94 46.52
N THR A 434 16.53 26.67 47.13
CA THR A 434 17.83 27.24 46.70
C THR A 434 18.44 26.40 45.59
N LEU A 435 19.24 27.03 44.71
CA LEU A 435 19.95 26.33 43.63
C LEU A 435 20.77 25.14 44.17
N PRO A 436 20.54 23.90 43.69
CA PRO A 436 21.32 22.74 44.11
C PRO A 436 22.73 22.82 43.51
N THR A 437 23.75 22.76 44.34
CA THR A 437 25.15 22.91 43.90
C THR A 437 25.99 21.66 44.11
N GLU A 438 25.59 20.76 45.02
CA GLU A 438 26.31 19.51 45.27
C GLU A 438 25.59 18.31 44.61
N PRO A 439 26.33 17.35 44.03
CA PRO A 439 25.77 16.12 43.53
C PRO A 439 24.96 15.37 44.61
N GLY A 440 23.75 14.92 44.27
CA GLY A 440 22.85 14.19 45.14
C GLY A 440 22.00 15.06 46.06
N ASP A 441 22.17 16.40 46.05
CA ASP A 441 21.35 17.33 46.85
C ASP A 441 19.87 17.20 46.50
N VAL A 442 19.57 17.24 45.20
CA VAL A 442 18.20 17.20 44.68
C VAL A 442 18.15 16.26 43.49
N VAL A 443 17.44 15.15 43.68
CA VAL A 443 17.12 14.21 42.61
C VAL A 443 15.64 14.34 42.28
N HIS A 444 15.34 14.79 41.06
CA HIS A 444 13.95 14.97 40.61
C HIS A 444 13.75 14.27 39.26
N GLN A 445 12.69 13.46 39.15
CA GLN A 445 12.42 12.61 37.97
C GLN A 445 13.61 11.74 37.51
N GLY A 446 14.44 11.28 38.46
CA GLY A 446 15.62 10.47 38.19
C GLY A 446 16.86 11.25 37.72
N GLU A 447 16.78 12.58 37.64
CA GLU A 447 17.91 13.45 37.30
C GLU A 447 18.51 14.05 38.56
N ASP A 448 19.84 14.00 38.68
CA ASP A 448 20.60 14.68 39.72
C ASP A 448 20.84 16.15 39.32
N LEU A 449 20.06 17.05 39.91
CA LEU A 449 20.07 18.46 39.54
C LEU A 449 21.36 19.15 39.99
N GLY A 450 21.91 18.78 41.15
CA GLY A 450 23.15 19.35 41.65
C GLY A 450 24.36 18.93 40.80
N GLN A 451 24.41 17.67 40.40
CA GLN A 451 25.42 17.19 39.45
C GLN A 451 25.30 17.91 38.09
N TRP A 452 24.09 18.16 37.61
CA TRP A 452 23.88 18.91 36.37
C TRP A 452 24.32 20.36 36.48
N VAL A 453 23.97 21.06 37.57
CA VAL A 453 24.40 22.44 37.83
C VAL A 453 25.93 22.52 37.87
N GLN A 454 26.59 21.62 38.60
CA GLN A 454 28.04 21.56 38.67
C GLN A 454 28.67 21.35 37.27
N SER A 455 28.10 20.43 36.48
CA SER A 455 28.57 20.18 35.12
C SER A 455 28.39 21.40 34.22
N ALA A 456 27.24 22.09 34.32
CA ALA A 456 26.99 23.33 33.59
C ALA A 456 27.98 24.45 33.96
N ARG A 457 28.38 24.55 35.24
CA ARG A 457 29.41 25.50 35.71
C ARG A 457 30.80 25.16 35.19
N HIS A 458 31.20 23.88 35.19
CA HIS A 458 32.53 23.44 34.77
C HIS A 458 32.72 23.51 33.26
N ASP A 459 31.72 23.07 32.48
CA ASP A 459 31.76 22.98 31.02
C ASP A 459 31.08 24.21 30.36
N TRP A 460 31.16 25.38 31.00
CA TRP A 460 30.45 26.59 30.57
C TRP A 460 30.79 27.01 29.13
N ASP A 461 32.05 26.82 28.73
CA ASP A 461 32.57 27.09 27.39
C ASP A 461 32.00 26.15 26.31
N GLN A 462 31.46 25.00 26.70
CA GLN A 462 30.79 24.05 25.80
C GLN A 462 29.31 24.37 25.58
N LEU A 463 28.72 25.25 26.41
CA LEU A 463 27.34 25.69 26.26
C LEU A 463 27.21 26.71 25.13
N THR A 464 26.10 26.64 24.39
CA THR A 464 25.78 27.67 23.39
C THR A 464 25.50 29.02 24.08
N THR A 465 25.62 30.14 23.34
CA THR A 465 25.34 31.49 23.89
C THR A 465 23.94 31.59 24.51
N VAL A 466 22.94 30.93 23.92
CA VAL A 466 21.57 30.90 24.46
C VAL A 466 21.52 30.12 25.77
N GLN A 467 22.20 28.97 25.86
CA GLN A 467 22.25 28.17 27.08
C GLN A 467 22.98 28.90 28.21
N GLN A 468 24.10 29.58 27.93
CA GLN A 468 24.80 30.43 28.90
C GLN A 468 23.88 31.53 29.42
N TRP A 469 23.19 32.24 28.53
CA TRP A 469 22.23 33.29 28.90
C TRP A 469 21.08 32.74 29.77
N MET A 470 20.52 31.58 29.42
CA MET A 470 19.47 30.93 30.20
C MET A 470 19.97 30.52 31.60
N CYS A 471 21.14 29.91 31.69
CA CYS A 471 21.74 29.51 32.97
C CYS A 471 22.01 30.72 33.87
N GLU A 472 22.60 31.78 33.32
CA GLU A 472 22.96 32.99 34.08
C GLU A 472 21.72 33.78 34.51
N HIS A 473 20.81 34.07 33.59
CA HIS A 473 19.71 35.00 33.85
C HIS A 473 18.41 34.36 34.34
N ILE A 474 18.17 33.07 34.05
CA ILE A 474 16.95 32.38 34.51
C ILE A 474 17.23 31.57 35.78
N LEU A 475 18.37 30.87 35.86
CA LEU A 475 18.69 29.99 36.98
C LEU A 475 19.69 30.59 37.99
N GLY A 476 20.38 31.67 37.63
CA GLY A 476 21.41 32.27 38.50
C GLY A 476 22.71 31.44 38.58
N ILE A 477 23.00 30.61 37.59
CA ILE A 477 24.21 29.80 37.53
C ILE A 477 25.35 30.63 36.94
N THR A 478 26.49 30.68 37.63
CA THR A 478 27.71 31.36 37.17
C THR A 478 28.80 30.37 36.79
N PRO A 479 29.64 30.67 35.78
CA PRO A 479 30.75 29.80 35.39
C PRO A 479 31.68 29.53 36.57
N ALA A 480 32.21 28.30 36.65
CA ALA A 480 33.20 27.95 37.65
C ALA A 480 34.50 28.73 37.43
N THR A 481 35.08 29.22 38.53
CA THR A 481 36.41 29.81 38.53
C THR A 481 37.48 28.74 38.29
N GLU A 482 38.69 29.14 37.88
CA GLU A 482 39.77 28.18 37.57
C GLU A 482 40.15 27.29 38.76
N ASP A 483 39.97 27.77 39.99
CA ASP A 483 40.22 27.00 41.22
C ASP A 483 39.11 26.00 41.55
N GLU A 484 37.88 26.24 41.08
CA GLU A 484 36.73 25.34 41.26
C GLU A 484 36.69 24.23 40.21
N LYS A 485 37.27 24.47 39.03
CA LYS A 485 37.30 23.47 37.96
C LYS A 485 38.14 22.25 38.40
N PRO A 486 37.66 21.02 38.17
CA PRO A 486 38.45 19.84 38.45
C PRO A 486 39.74 19.87 37.62
N LYS A 487 40.88 19.56 38.26
CA LYS A 487 42.18 19.51 37.58
C LYS A 487 42.05 18.65 36.31
N PRO A 488 42.52 19.15 35.15
CA PRO A 488 42.34 18.46 33.88
C PRO A 488 42.90 17.03 33.97
N ARG A 489 42.12 16.06 33.48
CA ARG A 489 42.58 14.67 33.43
C ARG A 489 43.80 14.60 32.52
N ARG A 490 44.94 14.20 33.09
CA ARG A 490 46.19 14.01 32.34
C ARG A 490 45.96 13.12 31.14
N THR A 491 46.41 13.59 29.98
CA THR A 491 46.24 12.89 28.71
C THR A 491 47.06 11.59 28.71
N GLN A 492 46.75 10.68 27.79
CA GLN A 492 47.59 9.48 27.60
C GLN A 492 49.01 9.84 27.14
N ALA A 493 49.19 11.00 26.48
CA ALA A 493 50.49 11.51 26.11
C ALA A 493 51.29 11.94 27.35
N ASP A 494 50.66 12.67 28.27
CA ASP A 494 51.30 13.10 29.53
C ASP A 494 51.70 11.89 30.38
N LYS A 495 50.79 10.91 30.53
CA LYS A 495 51.09 9.67 31.25
C LYS A 495 52.26 8.91 30.62
N TRP A 496 52.31 8.86 29.29
CA TRP A 496 53.41 8.22 28.57
C TRP A 496 54.73 8.98 28.78
N ALA A 497 54.72 10.32 28.72
CA ALA A 497 55.88 11.17 28.95
C ALA A 497 56.46 10.96 30.36
N MET A 498 55.62 10.92 31.39
CA MET A 498 56.06 10.64 32.78
C MET A 498 56.72 9.26 32.92
N HIS A 499 56.15 8.23 32.29
CA HIS A 499 56.76 6.90 32.29
C HIS A 499 58.06 6.85 31.48
N TYR A 500 58.18 7.65 30.43
CA TYR A 500 59.41 7.80 29.66
C TYR A 500 60.51 8.54 30.43
N GLU A 501 60.16 9.54 31.25
CA GLU A 501 61.09 10.18 32.18
C GLU A 501 61.59 9.20 33.25
N ALA A 502 60.68 8.39 33.81
CA ALA A 502 61.06 7.30 34.71
C ALA A 502 62.01 6.29 34.03
N ALA A 503 61.77 5.96 32.76
CA ALA A 503 62.66 5.11 31.97
C ALA A 503 64.03 5.78 31.73
N LYS A 504 64.07 7.07 31.42
CA LYS A 504 65.32 7.85 31.29
C LYS A 504 66.11 7.87 32.60
N GLN A 505 65.45 8.08 33.74
CA GLN A 505 66.09 8.08 35.06
C GLN A 505 66.70 6.70 35.36
N TYR A 506 65.94 5.63 35.16
CA TYR A 506 66.44 4.27 35.33
C TYR A 506 67.63 3.97 34.40
N TYR A 507 67.54 4.38 33.12
CA TYR A 507 68.62 4.21 32.16
C TYR A 507 69.89 4.99 32.55
N LYS A 508 69.76 6.22 33.06
CA LYS A 508 70.90 6.99 33.57
C LYS A 508 71.59 6.31 34.76
N ARG A 509 70.83 5.60 35.61
CA ARG A 509 71.36 4.89 36.79
C ARG A 509 72.00 3.56 36.43
N GLU A 510 71.33 2.74 35.62
CA GLU A 510 71.69 1.34 35.38
C GLU A 510 72.38 1.11 34.02
N GLY A 511 72.37 2.10 33.12
CA GLY A 511 72.93 1.99 31.77
C GLY A 511 72.15 1.08 30.82
N HIS A 512 71.01 0.53 31.25
CA HIS A 512 70.15 -0.34 30.43
C HIS A 512 68.66 -0.23 30.81
N LEU A 513 67.78 -0.67 29.91
CA LEU A 513 66.32 -0.77 30.19
C LEU A 513 65.84 -2.20 30.50
N GLN A 514 66.69 -3.05 31.07
CA GLN A 514 66.26 -4.35 31.62
C GLN A 514 65.65 -4.15 33.01
N VAL A 515 64.40 -3.68 33.04
CA VAL A 515 63.67 -3.38 34.28
C VAL A 515 62.94 -4.63 34.79
N PRO A 516 63.15 -5.08 36.04
CA PRO A 516 62.38 -6.19 36.62
C PRO A 516 60.88 -5.91 36.60
N ARG A 517 60.03 -6.90 36.29
CA ARG A 517 58.58 -6.70 36.08
C ARG A 517 57.84 -6.01 37.24
N LYS A 518 58.27 -6.24 38.49
CA LYS A 518 57.67 -5.64 39.69
C LYS A 518 58.31 -4.30 40.11
N TRP A 519 59.31 -3.82 39.37
CA TRP A 519 60.03 -2.61 39.71
C TRP A 519 59.15 -1.37 39.63
N VAL A 520 59.29 -0.53 40.65
CA VAL A 520 58.65 0.78 40.76
C VAL A 520 59.76 1.83 40.83
N GLU A 521 59.76 2.76 39.87
CA GLU A 521 60.70 3.88 39.83
C GLU A 521 60.04 5.11 40.44
N ARG A 522 60.77 5.80 41.32
CA ARG A 522 60.32 7.04 41.95
C ARG A 522 60.88 8.23 41.19
N VAL A 523 60.00 9.09 40.68
CA VAL A 523 60.38 10.30 39.94
C VAL A 523 59.76 11.51 40.63
N VAL A 524 60.55 12.55 40.84
CA VAL A 524 60.05 13.85 41.30
C VAL A 524 59.59 14.60 40.06
N GLY A 525 58.29 14.91 39.98
CA GLY A 525 57.74 15.71 38.87
C GLY A 525 58.12 17.19 38.98
N GLU A 526 57.83 17.97 37.94
CA GLU A 526 58.05 19.44 37.92
C GLU A 526 57.31 20.15 39.08
N ASP A 527 56.20 19.57 39.56
CA ASP A 527 55.42 20.05 40.71
C ASP A 527 56.07 19.74 42.08
N GLN A 528 57.32 19.24 42.12
CA GLN A 528 58.01 18.73 43.31
C GLN A 528 57.35 17.54 44.03
N GLU A 529 56.30 16.94 43.46
CA GLU A 529 55.67 15.74 43.99
C GLU A 529 56.47 14.47 43.63
N GLU A 530 56.76 13.64 44.62
CA GLU A 530 57.29 12.29 44.42
C GLU A 530 56.20 11.35 43.90
N ARG A 531 56.46 10.70 42.76
CA ARG A 531 55.51 9.79 42.12
C ARG A 531 56.12 8.42 41.86
N GLU A 532 55.36 7.39 42.18
CA GLU A 532 55.73 5.99 41.99
C GLU A 532 55.21 5.47 40.64
N HIS A 533 56.11 5.10 39.75
CA HIS A 533 55.79 4.55 38.43
C HIS A 533 56.14 3.07 38.38
N LYS A 534 55.17 2.19 38.07
CA LYS A 534 55.38 0.74 37.83
C LYS A 534 56.13 0.48 36.51
N LEU A 535 57.38 0.94 36.46
CA LEU A 535 58.20 1.01 35.26
C LEU A 535 58.42 -0.37 34.63
N GLY A 536 58.61 -1.42 35.45
CA GLY A 536 58.82 -2.78 34.96
C GLY A 536 57.64 -3.32 34.15
N ALA A 537 56.42 -3.10 34.63
CA ALA A 537 55.20 -3.50 33.92
C ALA A 537 54.99 -2.65 32.65
N TRP A 538 55.29 -1.35 32.73
CA TRP A 538 55.14 -0.44 31.59
C TRP A 538 56.12 -0.75 30.45
N ILE A 539 57.41 -0.95 30.75
CA ILE A 539 58.44 -1.36 29.77
C ILE A 539 58.06 -2.69 29.12
N GLY A 540 57.61 -3.67 29.90
CA GLY A 540 57.12 -4.94 29.35
C GLY A 540 55.95 -4.77 28.39
N ASN A 541 55.00 -3.88 28.71
CA ASN A 541 53.88 -3.55 27.84
C ASN A 541 54.36 -2.85 26.54
N GLN A 542 55.27 -1.88 26.63
CA GLN A 542 55.82 -1.22 25.44
C GLN A 542 56.51 -2.24 24.50
N ARG A 543 57.28 -3.21 25.03
CA ARG A 543 57.89 -4.29 24.22
C ARG A 543 56.85 -5.14 23.52
N SER A 544 55.83 -5.60 24.25
CA SER A 544 54.77 -6.45 23.68
C SER A 544 53.97 -5.75 22.58
N ARG A 545 53.92 -4.41 22.62
CA ARG A 545 53.17 -3.56 21.68
C ARG A 545 54.06 -2.88 20.64
N ALA A 546 55.31 -3.32 20.46
CA ALA A 546 56.28 -2.72 19.54
C ALA A 546 55.70 -2.51 18.13
N ALA A 547 54.99 -3.50 17.58
CA ALA A 547 54.38 -3.43 16.25
C ALA A 547 53.26 -2.38 16.12
N THR A 548 52.75 -1.86 17.23
CA THR A 548 51.63 -0.89 17.28
C THR A 548 52.02 0.47 17.85
N LEU A 549 53.30 0.66 18.20
CA LEU A 549 53.80 1.95 18.70
C LEU A 549 54.01 2.93 17.54
N THR A 550 53.83 4.23 17.82
CA THR A 550 54.19 5.25 16.83
C THR A 550 55.70 5.26 16.60
N PRO A 551 56.17 5.54 15.38
CA PRO A 551 57.60 5.56 15.06
C PRO A 551 58.42 6.45 16.00
N GLU A 552 57.90 7.65 16.33
CA GLU A 552 58.54 8.59 17.26
C GLU A 552 58.74 8.00 18.67
N ARG A 553 57.73 7.30 19.21
CA ARG A 553 57.83 6.67 20.54
C ARG A 553 58.80 5.49 20.55
N MET A 554 58.87 4.77 19.43
CA MET A 554 59.83 3.68 19.25
C MET A 554 61.26 4.21 19.20
N GLU A 555 61.50 5.30 18.49
CA GLU A 555 62.81 5.97 18.42
C GLU A 555 63.24 6.51 19.79
N LEU A 556 62.35 7.20 20.50
CA LEU A 556 62.60 7.73 21.85
C LEU A 556 63.03 6.62 22.82
N LEU A 557 62.31 5.49 22.85
CA LEU A 557 62.66 4.35 23.70
C LEU A 557 63.96 3.66 23.25
N SER A 558 64.18 3.53 21.93
CA SER A 558 65.41 2.92 21.40
C SER A 558 66.65 3.74 21.75
N THR A 559 66.52 5.07 21.74
CA THR A 559 67.59 6.03 22.10
C THR A 559 68.06 5.85 23.54
N ILE A 560 67.15 5.48 24.44
CA ILE A 560 67.47 5.21 25.85
C ILE A 560 67.74 3.73 26.13
N GLY A 561 68.18 2.97 25.12
CA GLY A 561 68.69 1.61 25.30
C GLY A 561 67.62 0.51 25.38
N MET A 562 66.40 0.77 24.87
CA MET A 562 65.35 -0.25 24.80
C MET A 562 65.72 -1.34 23.79
N ARG A 563 65.65 -2.59 24.22
CA ARG A 563 65.71 -3.77 23.35
C ARG A 563 64.30 -4.29 23.13
N TRP A 564 63.95 -4.50 21.87
CA TRP A 564 62.61 -4.89 21.44
C TRP A 564 62.36 -6.41 21.37
N THR A 565 63.36 -7.20 21.77
CA THR A 565 63.31 -8.66 21.85
C THR A 565 62.73 -9.18 23.15
#